data_AF-A0A0P1GMZ1-F1
#
_entry.id   AF-A0A0P1GMZ1-F1
#
_cell.length_a   1.000
_cell.length_b   1.000
_cell.length_c   1.000
_cell.angle_alpha   90.00
_cell.angle_beta   90.00
_cell.angle_gamma   90.00
#
_symmetry.space_group_name_H-M   'P 1'
#
loop_
_entity.id
_entity.type
_entity.pdbx_description
1 polymer ?
#
loop_
_entity_poly.entity_id
_entity_poly.type
_entity_poly.pdbx_seq_one_letter_code
_entity_poly.pdbx_strand_id
1 'polypeptide(L)'
;MQGLRQAELAQKAGISASYLNLIEHNRRRIGGKLLLSLAEALKVEPSLLSEGAEATLIATLGEARAADPEATREEETPEAFAGRYPGWAELLTRRHRRVLELERTVEVLNDRLTHDPFLAAALHEVLSTVTAIRSTAGILADTPELEPEWRDRFYRNLNEDAARLADGAQGLVAYLDEGGDSDGGLTTPQEEVEAFLRDTKYHIAALETGPSTARGATPLKAPKAAERIEEIVARADVLQTTAGRGGSTIALVALCRRRPRHAPC
;
A
#
# COMPACT_ATOMS: atom_id res chain seq x y z
N MET A 1 -26.35 -2.72 19.87
CA MET A 1 -24.94 -3.12 19.64
C MET A 1 -24.16 -2.85 20.91
N GLN A 2 -23.58 -3.87 21.54
CA GLN A 2 -22.83 -3.68 22.79
C GLN A 2 -21.56 -2.87 22.48
N GLY A 3 -21.51 -1.59 22.89
CA GLY A 3 -20.40 -0.67 22.64
C GLY A 3 -19.14 -0.96 23.46
N LEU A 4 -18.78 -2.24 23.62
CA LEU A 4 -17.56 -2.66 24.31
C LEU A 4 -16.35 -2.37 23.44
N ARG A 5 -15.38 -1.67 24.00
CA ARG A 5 -14.09 -1.45 23.32
C ARG A 5 -13.32 -2.78 23.27
N GLN A 6 -12.64 -3.07 22.17
CA GLN A 6 -11.87 -4.31 21.98
C GLN A 6 -10.88 -4.59 23.14
N ALA A 7 -10.28 -3.54 23.70
CA ALA A 7 -9.41 -3.63 24.88
C ALA A 7 -10.15 -4.11 26.15
N GLU A 8 -11.39 -3.68 26.35
CA GLU A 8 -12.23 -4.09 27.48
C GLU A 8 -12.71 -5.54 27.31
N LEU A 9 -13.03 -5.94 26.09
CA LEU A 9 -13.36 -7.33 25.77
C LEU A 9 -12.17 -8.28 26.01
N ALA A 10 -10.97 -7.89 25.57
CA ALA A 10 -9.76 -8.66 25.79
C ALA A 10 -9.49 -8.86 27.29
N GLN A 11 -9.63 -7.79 28.08
CA GLN A 11 -9.44 -7.84 29.53
C GLN A 11 -10.46 -8.76 30.21
N LYS A 12 -11.74 -8.70 29.80
CA LYS A 12 -12.80 -9.59 30.32
C LYS A 12 -12.56 -11.06 29.97
N ALA A 13 -11.98 -11.34 28.80
CA ALA A 13 -11.62 -12.69 28.38
C ALA A 13 -10.24 -13.16 28.90
N GLY A 14 -9.55 -12.34 29.70
CA GLY A 14 -8.26 -12.70 30.30
C GLY A 14 -7.08 -12.75 29.32
N ILE A 15 -7.15 -12.04 28.19
CA ILE A 15 -6.11 -11.97 27.17
C ILE A 15 -5.67 -10.53 26.88
N SER A 16 -4.55 -10.35 26.18
CA SER A 16 -4.13 -9.02 25.74
C SER A 16 -4.92 -8.55 24.53
N ALA A 17 -5.10 -7.23 24.38
CA ALA A 17 -5.78 -6.65 23.22
C ALA A 17 -5.09 -7.00 21.90
N SER A 18 -3.76 -7.09 21.89
CA SER A 18 -2.98 -7.56 20.73
C SER A 18 -3.28 -9.02 20.39
N TYR A 19 -3.46 -9.89 21.40
CA TYR A 19 -3.83 -11.29 21.19
C TYR A 19 -5.25 -11.44 20.64
N LEU A 20 -6.20 -10.65 21.16
CA LEU A 20 -7.57 -10.60 20.64
C LEU A 20 -7.58 -10.15 19.17
N ASN A 21 -6.76 -9.14 18.83
CA ASN A 21 -6.61 -8.68 17.46
C ASN A 21 -6.10 -9.79 16.52
N LEU A 22 -5.15 -10.61 16.97
CA LEU A 22 -4.67 -11.76 16.18
C LEU A 22 -5.75 -12.83 15.96
N ILE A 23 -6.63 -13.05 16.95
CA ILE A 23 -7.76 -13.98 16.81
C ILE A 23 -8.79 -13.43 15.83
N GLU A 24 -9.12 -12.15 15.93
CA GLU A 24 -10.10 -11.47 15.05
C GLU A 24 -9.67 -11.52 13.58
N HIS A 25 -8.37 -11.41 13.31
CA HIS A 25 -7.80 -11.52 11.96
C HIS A 25 -7.45 -12.97 11.56
N ASN A 26 -7.93 -13.98 12.29
CA ASN A 26 -7.69 -15.40 12.04
C ASN A 26 -6.19 -15.79 11.97
N ARG A 27 -5.31 -15.02 12.63
CA ARG A 27 -3.86 -15.27 12.71
C ARG A 27 -3.52 -16.26 13.83
N ARG A 28 -4.45 -16.54 14.75
CA ARG A 28 -4.32 -17.57 15.80
C ARG A 28 -5.65 -18.29 16.02
N ARG A 29 -5.59 -19.62 16.16
CA ARG A 29 -6.73 -20.44 16.58
C ARG A 29 -7.16 -20.07 18.00
N ILE A 30 -8.47 -19.99 18.20
CA ILE A 30 -9.07 -19.81 19.51
C ILE A 30 -9.18 -21.16 20.23
N GLY A 31 -8.65 -21.25 21.45
CA GLY A 31 -8.84 -22.44 22.29
C GLY A 31 -10.23 -22.47 22.91
N GLY A 32 -10.79 -23.66 23.16
CA GLY A 32 -12.16 -23.81 23.68
C GLY A 32 -12.45 -23.03 24.97
N LYS A 33 -11.48 -22.96 25.89
CA LYS A 33 -11.60 -22.14 27.12
C LYS A 33 -11.76 -20.66 26.81
N LEU A 34 -10.97 -20.14 25.86
CA LEU A 34 -11.00 -18.73 25.48
C LEU A 34 -12.27 -18.38 24.70
N LEU A 35 -12.76 -19.30 23.87
CA LEU A 35 -14.03 -19.16 23.16
C LEU A 35 -15.21 -19.04 24.14
N LEU A 36 -15.25 -19.89 25.16
CA LEU A 36 -16.24 -19.80 26.24
C LEU A 36 -16.15 -18.46 26.99
N SER A 37 -14.94 -18.01 27.33
CA SER A 37 -14.74 -16.72 28.01
C SER A 37 -15.15 -15.51 27.17
N LEU A 38 -14.92 -15.54 25.85
CA LEU A 38 -15.40 -14.49 24.93
C LEU A 38 -16.91 -14.53 24.76
N ALA A 39 -17.51 -15.73 24.63
CA ALA A 39 -18.95 -15.92 24.55
C ALA A 39 -19.66 -15.36 25.79
N GLU A 40 -19.12 -15.66 26.98
CA GLU A 40 -19.62 -15.13 28.25
C GLU A 40 -19.49 -13.60 28.34
N ALA A 41 -18.34 -13.05 27.95
CA ALA A 41 -18.10 -11.60 27.96
C ALA A 41 -19.03 -10.83 26.99
N LEU A 42 -19.34 -11.44 25.84
CA LEU A 42 -20.23 -10.90 24.81
C LEU A 42 -21.71 -11.25 25.05
N LYS A 43 -22.01 -12.13 26.00
CA LYS A 43 -23.35 -12.67 26.27
C LYS A 43 -24.00 -13.31 25.04
N VAL A 44 -23.21 -14.06 24.28
CA VAL A 44 -23.67 -14.82 23.10
C VAL A 44 -23.41 -16.31 23.33
N GLU A 45 -24.12 -17.15 22.60
CA GLU A 45 -23.88 -18.59 22.65
C GLU A 45 -22.52 -18.94 22.01
N PRO A 46 -21.72 -19.85 22.60
CA PRO A 46 -20.42 -20.26 22.05
C PRO A 46 -20.46 -20.77 20.60
N SER A 47 -21.57 -21.40 20.22
CA SER A 47 -21.83 -21.86 18.84
C SER A 47 -21.79 -20.71 17.84
N LEU A 48 -22.37 -19.55 18.16
CA LEU A 48 -22.41 -18.37 17.28
C LEU A 48 -21.01 -17.81 16.97
N LEU A 49 -20.04 -17.97 17.88
CA LEU A 49 -18.66 -17.54 17.66
C LEU A 49 -17.85 -18.56 16.85
N SER A 50 -18.18 -19.84 16.94
CA SER A 50 -17.55 -20.91 16.14
C SER A 50 -18.12 -20.94 14.71
N GLU A 51 -19.44 -20.84 14.58
CA GLU A 51 -20.18 -20.90 13.32
C GLU A 51 -19.78 -19.77 12.36
N GLY A 52 -19.52 -18.55 12.85
CA GLY A 52 -19.10 -17.43 11.98
C GLY A 52 -17.72 -17.62 11.33
N ALA A 53 -16.76 -18.17 12.08
CA ALA A 53 -15.42 -18.46 11.56
C ALA A 53 -15.45 -19.66 10.60
N GLU A 54 -16.24 -20.68 10.93
CA GLU A 54 -16.45 -21.87 10.10
C GLU A 54 -17.19 -21.51 8.79
N ALA A 55 -18.24 -20.69 8.86
CA ALA A 55 -18.98 -20.19 7.71
C ALA A 55 -18.10 -19.38 6.75
N THR A 56 -17.21 -18.53 7.27
CA THR A 56 -16.28 -17.75 6.44
C THR A 56 -15.29 -18.67 5.71
N LEU A 57 -14.79 -19.70 6.39
CA LEU A 57 -13.89 -20.68 5.79
C LEU A 57 -14.61 -21.49 4.70
N ILE A 58 -15.83 -21.96 4.98
CA ILE A 58 -16.68 -22.70 4.04
C ILE A 58 -16.97 -21.85 2.80
N ALA A 59 -17.33 -20.58 2.98
CA ALA A 59 -17.58 -19.65 1.88
C ALA A 59 -16.35 -19.49 0.99
N THR A 60 -15.16 -19.23 1.58
CA THR A 60 -13.92 -19.08 0.80
C THR A 60 -13.52 -20.39 0.10
N LEU A 61 -13.78 -21.56 0.68
CA LEU A 61 -13.58 -22.84 -0.01
C LEU A 61 -14.56 -23.03 -1.17
N GLY A 62 -15.81 -22.62 -1.00
CA GLY A 62 -16.81 -22.62 -2.06
C GLY A 62 -16.43 -21.71 -3.23
N GLU A 63 -15.94 -20.50 -2.94
CA GLU A 63 -15.37 -19.57 -3.93
C GLU A 63 -14.18 -20.18 -4.65
N ALA A 64 -13.23 -20.76 -3.90
CA ALA A 64 -12.06 -21.42 -4.47
C ALA A 64 -12.44 -22.59 -5.40
N ARG A 65 -13.46 -23.39 -5.03
CA ARG A 65 -13.98 -24.46 -5.86
C ARG A 65 -14.67 -23.92 -7.12
N ALA A 66 -15.46 -22.86 -7.00
CA ALA A 66 -16.18 -22.25 -8.12
C ALA A 66 -15.23 -21.58 -9.13
N ALA A 67 -14.07 -21.11 -8.68
CA ALA A 67 -13.03 -20.54 -9.53
C ALA A 67 -12.27 -21.58 -10.36
N ASP A 68 -12.36 -22.88 -10.03
CA ASP A 68 -11.69 -23.97 -10.75
C ASP A 68 -12.72 -24.95 -11.38
N PRO A 69 -12.82 -24.98 -12.72
CA PRO A 69 -13.73 -25.88 -13.43
C PRO A 69 -13.51 -27.37 -13.16
N GLU A 70 -12.28 -27.80 -12.85
CA GLU A 70 -11.97 -29.19 -12.55
C GLU A 70 -12.38 -29.54 -11.11
N ALA A 71 -12.22 -28.62 -10.16
CA ALA A 71 -12.64 -28.80 -8.76
C ALA A 71 -14.18 -28.85 -8.61
N THR A 72 -14.92 -28.25 -9.55
CA THR A 72 -16.39 -28.26 -9.55
C THR A 72 -16.99 -29.65 -9.84
N ARG A 73 -16.20 -30.60 -10.37
CA ARG A 73 -16.63 -31.99 -10.59
C ARG A 73 -16.67 -32.84 -9.32
N GLU A 74 -16.06 -32.37 -8.23
CA GLU A 74 -16.03 -33.06 -6.95
C GLU A 74 -17.40 -32.95 -6.25
N GLU A 75 -17.96 -34.08 -5.85
CA GLU A 75 -19.28 -34.15 -5.18
C GLU A 75 -19.19 -33.74 -3.69
N GLU A 76 -18.00 -33.85 -3.10
CA GLU A 76 -17.77 -33.48 -1.71
C GLU A 76 -18.04 -31.99 -1.46
N THR A 77 -18.84 -31.70 -0.42
CA THR A 77 -19.16 -30.32 -0.05
C THR A 77 -18.02 -29.66 0.73
N PRO A 78 -17.85 -28.34 0.63
CA PRO A 78 -16.83 -27.62 1.39
C PRO A 78 -16.93 -27.82 2.91
N GLU A 79 -18.14 -28.00 3.43
CA GLU A 79 -18.41 -28.29 4.85
C GLU A 79 -17.91 -29.67 5.25
N ALA A 80 -18.22 -30.70 4.44
CA ALA A 80 -17.77 -32.06 4.67
C ALA A 80 -16.23 -32.16 4.61
N PHE A 81 -15.61 -31.47 3.66
CA PHE A 81 -14.16 -31.38 3.55
C PHE A 81 -13.52 -30.65 4.75
N ALA A 82 -14.06 -29.50 5.15
CA ALA A 82 -13.56 -28.73 6.29
C ALA A 82 -13.64 -29.51 7.62
N GLY A 83 -14.73 -30.27 7.81
CA GLY A 83 -14.88 -31.14 8.98
C GLY A 83 -13.89 -32.31 8.99
N ARG A 84 -13.60 -32.91 7.83
CA ARG A 84 -12.66 -34.04 7.72
C ARG A 84 -11.19 -33.62 7.80
N TYR A 85 -10.85 -32.48 7.19
CA TYR A 85 -9.48 -32.00 7.03
C TYR A 85 -9.33 -30.52 7.38
N PRO A 86 -9.54 -30.11 8.65
CA PRO A 86 -9.60 -28.70 9.04
C PRO A 86 -8.27 -27.94 8.79
N GLY A 87 -7.12 -28.61 8.93
CA GLY A 87 -5.82 -27.98 8.65
C GLY A 87 -5.57 -27.72 7.16
N TRP A 88 -6.06 -28.61 6.28
CA TRP A 88 -5.96 -28.45 4.83
C TRP A 88 -6.93 -27.39 4.32
N ALA A 89 -8.15 -27.37 4.87
CA ALA A 89 -9.13 -26.33 4.62
C ALA A 89 -8.57 -24.93 4.91
N GLU A 90 -8.00 -24.71 6.10
CA GLU A 90 -7.37 -23.43 6.44
C GLU A 90 -6.20 -23.06 5.51
N LEU A 91 -5.39 -24.04 5.11
CA LEU A 91 -4.28 -23.80 4.18
C LEU A 91 -4.78 -23.36 2.80
N LEU A 92 -5.77 -24.06 2.24
CA LEU A 92 -6.36 -23.75 0.95
C LEU A 92 -7.03 -22.38 0.96
N THR A 93 -7.81 -22.07 2.00
CA THR A 93 -8.40 -20.73 2.20
C THR A 93 -7.33 -19.63 2.22
N ARG A 94 -6.23 -19.80 2.95
CA ARG A 94 -5.13 -18.82 2.97
C ARG A 94 -4.46 -18.67 1.60
N ARG A 95 -4.28 -19.78 0.87
CA ARG A 95 -3.67 -19.76 -0.47
C ARG A 95 -4.58 -19.06 -1.48
N HIS A 96 -5.87 -19.37 -1.47
CA HIS A 96 -6.83 -18.73 -2.35
C HIS A 96 -6.90 -17.22 -2.12
N ARG A 97 -6.98 -16.77 -0.86
CA ARG A 97 -6.92 -15.34 -0.54
C ARG A 97 -5.63 -14.68 -1.05
N ARG A 98 -4.49 -15.36 -0.91
CA ARG A 98 -3.22 -14.84 -1.43
C ARG A 98 -3.21 -14.74 -2.96
N VAL A 99 -3.85 -15.68 -3.66
CA VAL A 99 -4.00 -15.60 -5.12
C VAL A 99 -4.84 -14.38 -5.50
N LEU A 100 -6.00 -14.19 -4.87
CA LEU A 100 -6.86 -13.03 -5.13
C LEU A 100 -6.15 -11.69 -4.86
N GLU A 101 -5.35 -11.61 -3.78
CA GLU A 101 -4.51 -10.44 -3.50
C GLU A 101 -3.51 -10.18 -4.63
N LEU A 102 -2.81 -11.23 -5.09
CA LEU A 102 -1.83 -11.13 -6.16
C LEU A 102 -2.48 -10.72 -7.49
N GLU A 103 -3.63 -11.30 -7.83
CA GLU A 103 -4.40 -10.93 -9.01
C GLU A 103 -4.80 -9.46 -8.96
N ARG A 104 -5.31 -8.98 -7.82
CA ARG A 104 -5.63 -7.56 -7.62
C ARG A 104 -4.40 -6.66 -7.74
N THR A 105 -3.25 -7.08 -7.20
CA THR A 105 -2.00 -6.33 -7.37
C THR A 105 -1.59 -6.25 -8.85
N VAL A 106 -1.70 -7.36 -9.60
CA VAL A 106 -1.42 -7.37 -11.03
C VAL A 106 -2.37 -6.45 -11.79
N GLU A 107 -3.67 -6.47 -11.48
CA GLU A 107 -4.65 -5.55 -12.08
C GLU A 107 -4.29 -4.10 -11.83
N VAL A 108 -3.94 -3.73 -10.59
CA VAL A 108 -3.53 -2.37 -10.23
C VAL A 108 -2.24 -1.96 -10.96
N LEU A 109 -1.25 -2.84 -11.04
CA LEU A 109 -0.01 -2.58 -11.77
C LEU A 109 -0.27 -2.38 -13.26
N ASN A 110 -1.10 -3.24 -13.86
CA ASN A 110 -1.48 -3.14 -15.25
C ASN A 110 -2.26 -1.85 -15.55
N ASP A 111 -3.19 -1.47 -14.68
CA ASP A 111 -3.95 -0.23 -14.81
C ASP A 111 -3.03 0.99 -14.76
N ARG A 112 -2.07 1.00 -13.81
CA ARG A 112 -1.06 2.06 -13.71
C ARG A 112 -0.20 2.14 -14.97
N LEU A 113 0.35 1.02 -15.45
CA LEU A 113 1.19 0.98 -16.65
C LEU A 113 0.43 1.42 -17.91
N THR A 114 -0.83 1.00 -18.05
CA THR A 114 -1.64 1.32 -19.24
C THR A 114 -2.07 2.78 -19.28
N HIS A 115 -2.30 3.38 -18.11
CA HIS A 115 -2.83 4.74 -17.98
C HIS A 115 -1.79 5.75 -17.49
N ASP A 116 -0.51 5.41 -17.55
CA ASP A 116 0.56 6.29 -17.09
C ASP A 116 0.75 7.50 -18.03
N PRO A 117 0.47 8.74 -17.58
CA PRO A 117 0.63 9.93 -18.40
C PRO A 117 2.09 10.21 -18.79
N PHE A 118 3.05 9.85 -17.92
CA PHE A 118 4.47 10.08 -18.19
C PHE A 118 4.97 9.12 -19.28
N LEU A 119 4.68 7.83 -19.13
CA LEU A 119 5.04 6.81 -20.14
C LEU A 119 4.41 7.15 -21.50
N ALA A 120 3.14 7.56 -21.53
CA ALA A 120 2.46 7.97 -22.76
C ALA A 120 3.13 9.21 -23.41
N ALA A 121 3.49 10.22 -22.62
CA ALA A 121 4.17 11.41 -23.12
C ALA A 121 5.57 11.10 -23.67
N ALA A 122 6.36 10.30 -22.95
CA ALA A 122 7.69 9.90 -23.36
C ALA A 122 7.68 9.04 -24.64
N LEU A 123 6.72 8.11 -24.78
CA LEU A 123 6.53 7.36 -26.03
C LEU A 123 6.17 8.27 -27.20
N HIS A 124 5.31 9.27 -26.98
CA HIS A 124 4.95 10.25 -28.00
C HIS A 124 6.15 11.11 -28.43
N GLU A 125 7.00 11.53 -27.49
CA GLU A 125 8.22 12.28 -27.75
C GLU A 125 9.22 11.47 -28.58
N VAL A 126 9.41 10.18 -28.25
CA VAL A 126 10.25 9.25 -29.02
C VAL A 126 9.72 9.12 -30.46
N LEU A 127 8.42 8.87 -30.64
CA LEU A 127 7.81 8.75 -31.96
C LEU A 127 7.94 10.04 -32.79
N SER A 128 7.76 11.19 -32.15
CA SER A 128 7.90 12.51 -32.80
C SER A 128 9.34 12.76 -33.24
N THR A 129 10.31 12.46 -32.37
CA THR A 129 11.73 12.64 -32.65
C THR A 129 12.20 11.69 -33.77
N VAL A 130 11.81 10.42 -33.73
CA VAL A 130 12.09 9.46 -34.81
C VAL A 130 11.51 9.93 -36.15
N THR A 131 10.31 10.52 -36.12
CA THR A 131 9.68 11.06 -37.34
C THR A 131 10.46 12.27 -37.89
N ALA A 132 10.93 13.16 -37.02
CA ALA A 132 11.78 14.30 -37.40
C ALA A 132 13.12 13.87 -38.00
N ILE A 133 13.79 12.89 -37.39
CA ILE A 133 15.01 12.25 -37.90
C ILE A 133 14.75 11.68 -39.29
N ARG A 134 13.68 10.89 -39.46
CA ARG A 134 13.35 10.26 -40.75
C ARG A 134 13.08 11.29 -41.83
N SER A 135 12.38 12.37 -41.51
CA SER A 135 12.09 13.47 -42.43
C SER A 135 13.38 14.18 -42.87
N THR A 136 14.22 14.57 -41.91
CA THR A 136 15.50 15.25 -42.16
C THR A 136 16.47 14.38 -42.96
N ALA A 137 16.58 13.10 -42.60
CA ALA A 137 17.42 12.14 -43.32
C ALA A 137 16.89 11.87 -44.74
N GLY A 138 15.56 11.81 -44.92
CA GLY A 138 14.93 11.66 -46.23
C GLY A 138 15.24 12.84 -47.15
N ILE A 139 15.12 14.08 -46.66
CA ILE A 139 15.47 15.29 -47.43
C ILE A 139 16.94 15.26 -47.87
N LEU A 140 17.84 14.89 -46.96
CA LEU A 140 19.27 14.76 -47.25
C LEU A 140 19.58 13.64 -48.27
N ALA A 141 18.80 12.55 -48.27
CA ALA A 141 18.98 11.43 -49.19
C ALA A 141 18.41 11.71 -50.59
N ASP A 142 17.24 12.33 -50.66
CA ASP A 142 16.48 12.54 -51.90
C ASP A 142 16.92 13.80 -52.66
N THR A 143 17.60 14.75 -52.00
CA THR A 143 18.06 16.02 -52.60
C THR A 143 19.58 16.16 -52.56
N PRO A 144 20.32 15.57 -53.52
CA PRO A 144 21.79 15.57 -53.51
C PRO A 144 22.43 16.95 -53.77
N GLU A 145 21.70 17.90 -54.37
CA GLU A 145 22.19 19.25 -54.72
C GLU A 145 21.74 20.35 -53.74
N LEU A 146 21.73 20.05 -52.44
CA LEU A 146 21.44 21.08 -51.42
C LEU A 146 22.60 22.07 -51.30
N GLU A 147 22.27 23.37 -51.17
CA GLU A 147 23.24 24.40 -50.82
C GLU A 147 23.96 24.05 -49.50
N PRO A 148 25.27 24.36 -49.39
CA PRO A 148 26.08 23.98 -48.22
C PRO A 148 25.49 24.45 -46.88
N GLU A 149 24.97 25.68 -46.82
CA GLU A 149 24.41 26.26 -45.59
C GLU A 149 23.17 25.49 -45.09
N TRP A 150 22.28 25.08 -46.01
CA TRP A 150 21.10 24.29 -45.68
C TRP A 150 21.47 22.88 -45.25
N ARG A 151 22.47 22.28 -45.89
CA ARG A 151 22.98 20.95 -45.54
C ARG A 151 23.55 20.91 -44.12
N ASP A 152 24.34 21.91 -43.74
CA ASP A 152 24.88 22.03 -42.39
C ASP A 152 23.78 22.21 -41.35
N ARG A 153 22.69 22.92 -41.69
CA ARG A 153 21.50 23.03 -40.83
C ARG A 153 20.80 21.69 -40.66
N PHE A 154 20.59 20.92 -41.73
CA PHE A 154 19.98 19.60 -41.63
C PHE A 154 20.84 18.61 -40.84
N TYR A 155 22.17 18.62 -41.01
CA TYR A 155 23.06 17.78 -40.18
C TYR A 155 22.98 18.14 -38.70
N ARG A 156 22.95 19.43 -38.37
CA ARG A 156 22.77 19.89 -36.98
C ARG A 156 21.41 19.46 -36.42
N ASN A 157 20.33 19.67 -37.15
CA ASN A 157 18.99 19.23 -36.73
C ASN A 157 18.95 17.72 -36.49
N LEU A 158 19.54 16.92 -37.40
CA LEU A 158 19.60 15.47 -37.26
C LEU A 158 20.38 15.05 -36.00
N ASN A 159 21.50 15.71 -35.71
CA ASN A 159 22.30 15.43 -34.53
C ASN A 159 21.57 15.83 -33.23
N GLU A 160 20.89 16.98 -33.22
CA GLU A 160 20.06 17.42 -32.10
C GLU A 160 18.87 16.50 -31.85
N ASP A 161 18.18 16.06 -32.91
CA ASP A 161 17.08 15.09 -32.80
C ASP A 161 17.59 13.72 -32.34
N ALA A 162 18.73 13.24 -32.84
CA ALA A 162 19.34 11.99 -32.39
C ALA A 162 19.75 12.04 -30.92
N ALA A 163 20.27 13.18 -30.44
CA ALA A 163 20.57 13.39 -29.03
C ALA A 163 19.30 13.37 -28.17
N ARG A 164 18.25 14.09 -28.58
CA ARG A 164 16.94 14.07 -27.89
C ARG A 164 16.33 12.68 -27.82
N LEU A 165 16.46 11.89 -28.89
CA LEU A 165 16.00 10.50 -28.90
C LEU A 165 16.77 9.65 -27.89
N ALA A 166 18.10 9.81 -27.81
CA ALA A 166 18.92 9.08 -26.85
C ALA A 166 18.54 9.44 -25.41
N ASP A 167 18.38 10.74 -25.11
CA ASP A 167 17.97 11.21 -23.78
C ASP A 167 16.57 10.69 -23.40
N GLY A 168 15.60 10.77 -24.32
CA GLY A 168 14.25 10.26 -24.11
C GLY A 168 14.20 8.74 -23.90
N ALA A 169 15.00 7.98 -24.67
CA ALA A 169 15.12 6.53 -24.50
C ALA A 169 15.79 6.15 -23.17
N GLN A 170 16.81 6.89 -22.73
CA GLN A 170 17.43 6.70 -21.42
C GLN A 170 16.47 7.03 -20.27
N GLY A 171 15.68 8.10 -20.41
CA GLY A 171 14.65 8.46 -19.44
C GLY A 171 13.56 7.39 -19.28
N LEU A 172 13.13 6.77 -20.39
CA LEU A 172 12.19 5.65 -20.36
C LEU A 172 12.75 4.42 -19.62
N VAL A 173 14.03 4.09 -19.85
CA VAL A 173 14.68 2.97 -19.16
C VAL A 173 14.81 3.26 -17.66
N ALA A 174 15.29 4.45 -17.29
CA ALA A 174 15.41 4.85 -15.89
C ALA A 174 14.06 4.81 -15.16
N TYR A 175 12.99 5.25 -15.83
CA TYR A 175 11.64 5.22 -15.26
C TYR A 175 11.13 3.78 -15.01
N LEU A 176 11.39 2.85 -15.95
CA LEU A 176 11.00 1.45 -15.79
C LEU A 176 11.83 0.74 -14.71
N ASP A 177 13.13 1.07 -14.59
CA ASP A 177 14.00 0.55 -13.54
C ASP A 177 13.59 1.10 -12.15
N GLU A 178 13.24 2.38 -12.05
CA GLU A 178 12.73 2.99 -10.81
C GLU A 178 11.34 2.47 -10.43
N GLY A 179 10.50 2.10 -11.40
CA GLY A 179 9.22 1.43 -11.15
C GLY A 179 9.33 0.07 -10.46
N GLY A 180 10.53 -0.55 -10.46
CA GLY A 180 10.83 -1.78 -9.72
C GLY A 180 11.23 -1.56 -8.26
N ASP A 181 11.82 -0.40 -7.93
CA ASP A 181 12.31 -0.04 -6.58
C ASP A 181 11.42 0.99 -5.87
N SER A 182 10.53 1.66 -6.61
CA SER A 182 9.54 2.58 -6.05
C SER A 182 8.30 1.82 -5.61
N ASP A 183 8.35 1.31 -4.38
CA ASP A 183 7.17 1.12 -3.54
C ASP A 183 6.56 2.49 -3.18
N GLY A 184 6.23 3.28 -4.21
CA GLY A 184 5.64 4.63 -4.15
C GLY A 184 4.16 4.61 -3.79
N GLY A 185 3.68 3.55 -3.15
CA GLY A 185 2.35 3.41 -2.61
C GLY A 185 2.45 3.10 -1.13
N LEU A 186 2.48 4.16 -0.30
CA LEU A 186 2.67 4.12 1.15
C LEU A 186 4.10 3.73 1.54
N THR A 187 5.04 4.68 1.44
CA THR A 187 6.29 4.55 2.19
C THR A 187 5.91 4.30 3.65
N THR A 188 6.31 3.15 4.18
CA THR A 188 6.04 2.87 5.59
C THR A 188 6.76 3.96 6.41
N PRO A 189 6.24 4.39 7.57
CA PRO A 189 6.93 5.38 8.40
C PRO A 189 8.39 5.00 8.70
N GLN A 190 8.71 3.71 8.66
CA GLN A 190 10.06 3.17 8.76
C GLN A 190 10.94 3.51 7.55
N GLU A 191 10.43 3.39 6.32
CA GLU A 191 11.16 3.73 5.09
C GLU A 191 11.44 5.23 4.96
N GLU A 192 10.51 6.09 5.40
CA GLU A 192 10.75 7.54 5.44
C GLU A 192 11.91 7.90 6.40
N VAL A 193 11.95 7.23 7.55
CA VAL A 193 13.05 7.40 8.52
C VAL A 193 14.36 6.87 7.94
N GLU A 194 14.34 5.75 7.24
CA GLU A 194 15.53 5.16 6.63
C GLU A 194 16.08 6.01 5.48
N ALA A 195 15.19 6.57 4.65
CA ALA A 195 15.56 7.54 3.61
C ALA A 195 16.17 8.81 4.21
N PHE A 196 15.58 9.35 5.29
CA PHE A 196 16.12 10.50 6.01
C PHE A 196 17.50 10.22 6.64
N LEU A 197 17.69 9.04 7.24
CA LEU A 197 18.98 8.63 7.81
C LEU A 197 20.05 8.48 6.73
N ARG A 198 19.68 7.92 5.57
CA ARG A 198 20.59 7.76 4.42
C ARG A 198 21.06 9.11 3.88
N ASP A 199 20.14 10.07 3.73
CA ASP A 199 20.45 11.44 3.28
C ASP A 199 21.38 12.16 4.28
N THR A 200 21.20 11.90 5.58
CA THR A 200 22.06 12.44 6.64
C THR A 200 23.35 11.61 6.85
N LYS A 201 23.65 10.63 5.97
CA LYS A 201 24.78 9.68 6.10
C LYS A 201 24.88 9.02 7.48
N TYR A 202 23.73 8.75 8.10
CA TYR A 202 23.60 8.18 9.43
C TYR A 202 24.25 9.01 10.55
N HIS A 203 24.51 10.30 10.32
CA HIS A 203 25.20 11.16 11.28
C HIS A 203 24.31 12.32 11.75
N ILE A 204 23.71 12.17 12.93
CA ILE A 204 22.87 13.22 13.53
C ILE A 204 23.61 13.85 14.70
N ALA A 205 24.31 14.96 14.46
CA ALA A 205 25.15 15.64 15.45
C ALA A 205 24.46 15.91 16.79
N ALA A 206 23.15 16.19 16.78
CA ALA A 206 22.35 16.43 17.99
C ALA A 206 22.19 15.20 18.91
N LEU A 207 22.31 13.99 18.36
CA LEU A 207 22.24 12.72 19.11
C LEU A 207 23.63 12.22 19.53
N GLU A 208 24.68 12.59 18.80
CA GLU A 208 26.06 12.13 19.01
C GLU A 208 26.77 12.87 20.17
N THR A 209 26.34 14.08 20.54
CA THR A 209 26.99 14.89 21.59
C THR A 209 26.24 14.96 22.93
N GLY A 210 25.14 14.21 23.10
CA GLY A 210 24.33 14.21 24.32
C GLY A 210 24.58 12.98 25.22
N PRO A 211 24.44 13.09 26.56
CA PRO A 211 24.55 11.93 27.44
C PRO A 211 23.46 10.89 27.11
N SER A 212 23.89 9.67 26.78
CA SER A 212 23.07 8.49 26.48
C SER A 212 21.99 8.25 27.56
N THR A 213 20.83 8.88 27.36
CA THR A 213 19.60 8.61 28.11
C THR A 213 18.41 8.70 27.15
N ALA A 214 18.44 7.92 26.08
CA ALA A 214 17.26 7.65 25.26
C ALA A 214 16.34 6.62 25.94
N ARG A 215 15.81 6.96 27.12
CA ARG A 215 14.60 6.33 27.68
C ARG A 215 13.58 7.44 27.89
N GLY A 216 12.79 7.70 26.84
CA GLY A 216 11.74 8.72 26.83
C GLY A 216 11.96 9.85 25.83
N ALA A 217 12.35 9.54 24.59
CA ALA A 217 12.41 10.53 23.53
C ALA A 217 11.01 11.12 23.30
N THR A 218 10.86 12.39 23.67
CA THR A 218 9.73 13.23 23.25
C THR A 218 9.83 13.38 21.73
N PRO A 219 8.74 13.26 20.96
CA PRO A 219 8.83 13.29 19.49
C PRO A 219 9.49 14.59 19.04
N LEU A 220 10.47 14.46 18.14
CA LEU A 220 11.17 15.58 17.53
C LEU A 220 10.14 16.57 16.98
N LYS A 221 10.08 17.77 17.56
CA LYS A 221 9.53 18.95 16.89
C LYS A 221 10.52 19.37 15.81
N ALA A 222 10.48 18.71 14.66
CA ALA A 222 11.10 19.22 13.45
C ALA A 222 10.15 20.26 12.84
N PRO A 223 10.48 21.57 12.86
CA PRO A 223 9.56 22.61 12.38
C PRO A 223 9.20 22.45 10.90
N LYS A 224 10.10 21.86 10.09
CA LYS A 224 9.87 21.59 8.66
C LYS A 224 8.99 20.35 8.38
N ALA A 225 8.89 19.42 9.33
CA ALA A 225 7.95 18.29 9.24
C ALA A 225 6.54 18.70 9.66
N ALA A 226 6.42 19.63 10.63
CA ALA A 226 5.13 20.19 11.03
C ALA A 226 4.46 21.00 9.90
N GLU A 227 5.23 21.82 9.16
CA GLU A 227 4.71 22.58 8.01
C GLU A 227 4.17 21.68 6.89
N ARG A 228 4.87 20.59 6.56
CA ARG A 228 4.42 19.62 5.54
C ARG A 228 3.23 18.78 6.00
N ILE A 229 3.16 18.45 7.30
CA ILE A 229 2.00 17.74 7.86
C ILE A 229 0.77 18.65 7.89
N GLU A 230 0.90 19.94 8.23
CA GLU A 230 -0.22 20.90 8.14
C GLU A 230 -0.66 21.10 6.69
N GLU A 231 0.24 21.12 5.71
CA GLU A 231 -0.10 21.23 4.28
C GLU A 231 -0.81 19.97 3.75
N ILE A 232 -0.39 18.78 4.19
CA ILE A 232 -1.04 17.50 3.86
C ILE A 232 -2.42 17.40 4.52
N VAL A 233 -2.56 17.85 5.78
CA VAL A 233 -3.84 17.88 6.51
C VAL A 233 -4.79 18.93 5.91
N ALA A 234 -4.28 20.10 5.50
CA ALA A 234 -5.09 21.12 4.81
C ALA A 234 -5.58 20.65 3.43
N ARG A 235 -4.74 19.91 2.67
CA ARG A 235 -5.17 19.26 1.41
C ARG A 235 -6.18 18.13 1.66
N ALA A 236 -6.10 17.43 2.79
CA ALA A 236 -7.09 16.42 3.19
C ALA A 236 -8.45 17.05 3.60
N ASP A 237 -8.44 18.20 4.27
CA ASP A 237 -9.66 18.94 4.64
C ASP A 237 -10.40 19.53 3.43
N VAL A 238 -9.65 19.95 2.39
CA VAL A 238 -10.25 20.40 1.12
C VAL A 238 -10.92 19.23 0.37
N LEU A 239 -10.40 18.01 0.49
CA LEU A 239 -11.03 16.82 -0.09
C LEU A 239 -12.27 16.36 0.68
N GLN A 240 -12.31 16.56 2.01
CA GLN A 240 -13.51 16.26 2.82
C GLN A 240 -14.65 17.25 2.62
N THR A 241 -14.37 18.52 2.29
CA THR A 241 -15.41 19.51 2.02
C THR A 241 -16.06 19.36 0.65
N THR A 242 -15.37 18.80 -0.35
CA THR A 242 -15.96 18.47 -1.66
C THR A 242 -16.68 17.12 -1.70
N ALA A 243 -16.38 16.19 -0.79
CA ALA A 243 -16.98 14.86 -0.74
C ALA A 243 -18.10 14.68 0.32
N GLY A 244 -18.47 15.76 1.04
CA GLY A 244 -19.27 15.68 2.27
C GLY A 244 -20.62 16.40 2.29
N ARG A 245 -21.32 16.61 1.16
CA ARG A 245 -22.79 16.79 1.20
C ARG A 245 -23.46 15.42 1.18
N GLY A 246 -23.40 14.72 2.32
CA GLY A 246 -24.04 13.41 2.45
C GLY A 246 -23.64 12.59 3.69
N GLY A 247 -23.89 13.11 4.89
CA GLY A 247 -24.24 12.27 6.05
C GLY A 247 -23.14 11.77 7.00
N SER A 248 -23.22 12.28 8.25
CA SER A 248 -22.87 11.61 9.53
C SER A 248 -21.43 11.62 10.05
N THR A 249 -21.07 12.77 10.64
CA THR A 249 -20.57 12.97 12.03
C THR A 249 -19.68 11.90 12.68
N ILE A 250 -18.36 12.16 12.79
CA ILE A 250 -17.55 11.74 13.96
C ILE A 250 -16.60 12.86 14.37
N ALA A 251 -16.78 13.34 15.58
CA ALA A 251 -15.93 14.31 16.28
C ALA A 251 -14.67 13.65 16.82
N LEU A 252 -13.49 14.22 16.54
CA LEU A 252 -12.25 13.87 17.24
C LEU A 252 -11.39 15.13 17.51
N VAL A 253 -11.87 15.99 18.42
CA VAL A 253 -11.04 16.98 19.10
C VAL A 253 -11.14 16.73 20.60
N ALA A 254 -10.00 16.83 21.28
CA ALA A 254 -9.79 16.85 22.73
C ALA A 254 -9.52 15.49 23.41
N LEU A 255 -8.23 15.15 23.54
CA LEU A 255 -7.69 14.48 24.73
C LEU A 255 -6.16 14.58 24.79
N CYS A 256 -5.66 15.78 25.10
CA CYS A 256 -4.27 15.94 25.52
C CYS A 256 -4.10 17.07 26.54
N ARG A 257 -4.72 16.94 27.73
CA ARG A 257 -4.32 17.70 28.94
C ARG A 257 -4.49 16.87 30.23
N ARG A 258 -3.37 16.27 30.64
CA ARG A 258 -2.79 16.04 31.99
C ARG A 258 -3.66 15.59 33.18
N ARG A 259 -3.22 14.46 33.78
CA ARG A 259 -3.40 13.99 35.17
C ARG A 259 -2.62 14.85 36.21
N PRO A 260 -2.99 14.78 37.52
CA PRO A 260 -2.32 15.47 38.64
C PRO A 260 -1.22 14.61 39.32
N ARG A 261 -0.32 15.25 40.08
CA ARG A 261 0.64 14.60 41.00
C ARG A 261 0.57 15.24 42.41
N HIS A 262 0.39 14.36 43.40
CA HIS A 262 0.87 14.35 44.80
C HIS A 262 0.48 15.43 45.83
N ALA A 263 -0.18 14.95 46.90
CA ALA A 263 -0.20 15.45 48.29
C ALA A 263 1.16 15.15 49.00
N PRO A 264 1.52 15.65 50.22
CA PRO A 264 0.69 15.61 51.46
C PRO A 264 0.82 16.78 52.48
N CYS A 265 -0.21 16.89 53.33
CA CYS A 265 -0.33 17.29 54.76
C CYS A 265 -1.67 18.00 54.98
#